data_AF-A0A7V0I859-F1
#
_entry.id   AF-A0A7V0I859-F1
#
_cell.length_a   1.000
_cell.length_b   1.000
_cell.length_c   1.000
_cell.angle_alpha   90.00
_cell.angle_beta   90.00
_cell.angle_gamma   90.00
#
_symmetry.space_group_name_H-M   'P 1'
#
loop_
_entity.id
_entity.type
_entity.pdbx_description
1 polymer ?
#
loop_
_entity_poly.entity_id
_entity_poly.type
_entity_poly.pdbx_seq_one_letter_code
_entity_poly.pdbx_strand_id
1 'polypeptide(L)' 'MGKTFAEKILATKAGLPDVVPGQIVEATPDLGMSHDNTAAIKKIFGKLG' A
#
# COMPACT_ATOMS: atom_id res chain seq x y z
N MET A 1 -10.86 22.63 -0.83
CA MET A 1 -9.38 22.69 -0.84
C MET A 1 -8.87 21.59 -1.75
N GLY A 2 -7.85 21.83 -2.57
CA GLY A 2 -7.32 20.78 -3.46
C GLY A 2 -6.67 19.65 -2.66
N LYS A 3 -6.83 18.40 -3.12
CA LYS A 3 -6.09 17.24 -2.63
C LYS A 3 -4.89 16.96 -3.53
N THR A 4 -3.79 16.52 -2.94
CA THR A 4 -2.60 16.05 -3.66
C THR A 4 -2.91 14.79 -4.47
N PHE A 5 -2.00 14.43 -5.37
CA PHE A 5 -2.08 13.18 -6.11
C PHE A 5 -2.05 11.96 -5.17
N ALA A 6 -1.16 11.98 -4.17
CA ALA A 6 -1.04 10.89 -3.20
C ALA A 6 -2.33 10.66 -2.41
N GLU A 7 -2.96 11.73 -1.90
CA GLU A 7 -4.25 11.63 -1.19
C GLU A 7 -5.33 11.02 -2.07
N LYS A 8 -5.43 11.42 -3.34
CA LYS A 8 -6.45 10.87 -4.27
C LYS A 8 -6.25 9.38 -4.51
N ILE A 9 -5.02 8.93 -4.74
CA ILE A 9 -4.71 7.51 -4.97
C ILE A 9 -4.96 6.69 -3.70
N LEU A 10 -4.52 7.16 -2.53
CA LEU A 10 -4.74 6.47 -1.26
C LEU A 10 -6.23 6.38 -0.92
N ALA A 11 -7.01 7.46 -1.11
CA ALA A 11 -8.46 7.43 -0.93
C ALA A 11 -9.12 6.40 -1.86
N THR A 12 -8.74 6.40 -3.15
CA THR A 12 -9.25 5.43 -4.13
C THR A 12 -8.92 3.99 -3.74
N LYS A 13 -7.67 3.70 -3.34
CA LYS A 13 -7.23 2.35 -2.96
C LYS A 13 -7.75 1.89 -1.60
N ALA A 14 -8.18 2.81 -0.75
CA ALA A 14 -8.83 2.54 0.52
C ALA A 14 -10.37 2.52 0.42
N GLY A 15 -10.96 2.82 -0.75
CA GLY A 15 -12.41 2.89 -0.91
C GLY A 15 -13.06 4.07 -0.15
N LEU A 16 -12.29 5.13 0.11
CA LEU A 16 -12.74 6.31 0.84
C LEU A 16 -12.99 7.49 -0.12
N PRO A 17 -13.92 8.41 0.22
CA PRO A 17 -14.17 9.59 -0.60
C PRO A 17 -12.97 10.57 -0.62
N ASP A 18 -12.27 10.69 0.51
CA ASP A 18 -11.03 11.44 0.63
C ASP A 18 -10.20 10.97 1.85
N VAL A 19 -8.94 11.41 1.91
CA VAL A 19 -8.04 11.18 3.05
C VAL A 19 -7.27 12.46 3.37
N VAL A 20 -6.67 12.53 4.57
CA VAL A 20 -5.82 13.63 5.04
C VAL A 20 -4.45 13.16 5.51
N PRO A 21 -3.42 14.02 5.53
CA PRO A 21 -2.11 13.66 6.08
C PRO A 21 -2.21 13.18 7.53
N GLY A 22 -1.54 12.07 7.84
CA GLY A 22 -1.54 11.44 9.17
C GLY A 22 -2.68 10.45 9.40
N GLN A 23 -3.68 10.36 8.51
CA GLN A 23 -4.70 9.33 8.56
C GLN A 23 -4.11 7.96 8.19
N ILE A 24 -4.35 6.96 9.03
CA ILE A 24 -4.02 5.55 8.74
C ILE A 24 -5.17 4.96 7.93
N VAL A 25 -4.86 4.30 6.81
CA VAL A 25 -5.84 3.63 5.94
C VAL A 25 -5.36 2.24 5.57
N GLU A 26 -6.29 1.33 5.33
CA GLU A 26 -6.02 0.06 4.67
C GLU A 26 -6.16 0.24 3.16
N ALA A 27 -5.12 -0.12 2.41
CA ALA A 27 -5.11 0.00 0.96
C ALA A 27 -4.50 -1.25 0.33
N THR A 28 -5.11 -1.74 -0.75
CA THR A 28 -4.57 -2.88 -1.50
C THR A 28 -3.58 -2.41 -2.56
N PRO A 29 -2.31 -2.84 -2.53
CA PRO A 29 -1.34 -2.50 -3.57
C PRO A 29 -1.64 -3.24 -4.87
N ASP A 30 -1.39 -2.59 -6.02
CA ASP A 30 -1.56 -3.22 -7.34
C ASP A 30 -0.42 -4.18 -7.69
N LEU A 31 0.80 -3.90 -7.21
CA LEU A 31 1.98 -4.68 -7.51
C LEU A 31 2.96 -4.67 -6.34
N GLY A 32 3.30 -5.86 -5.84
CA GLY A 32 4.42 -6.07 -4.94
C GLY A 32 5.65 -6.54 -5.73
N MET A 33 6.73 -5.78 -5.69
CA MET A 33 8.01 -6.15 -6.31
C MET A 33 9.07 -6.46 -5.26
N SER A 34 10.00 -7.34 -5.59
CA SER A 34 11.09 -7.78 -4.72
C SER A 34 12.36 -7.95 -5.54
N HIS A 35 13.53 -7.85 -4.90
CA HIS A 35 14.83 -8.09 -5.50
C HIS A 35 15.62 -9.14 -4.70
N ASP A 36 16.75 -9.57 -5.25
CA ASP A 36 17.63 -10.62 -4.75
C ASP A 36 17.92 -10.56 -3.23
N ASN A 37 18.25 -9.38 -2.69
CA ASN A 37 18.57 -9.22 -1.27
C ASN A 37 17.37 -9.47 -0.34
N THR A 38 16.15 -9.40 -0.87
CA THR A 38 14.90 -9.72 -0.14
C THR A 38 14.41 -11.15 -0.36
N ALA A 39 15.17 -11.98 -1.10
CA ALA A 39 14.79 -13.37 -1.38
C ALA A 39 14.60 -14.22 -0.10
N ALA A 40 15.35 -13.91 0.97
CA ALA A 40 15.15 -14.54 2.27
C ALA A 40 13.77 -14.23 2.88
N ILE A 41 13.25 -13.01 2.66
CA ILE A 41 11.93 -12.60 3.16
C ILE A 41 10.81 -13.37 2.44
N LYS A 42 10.95 -13.65 1.13
CA LYS A 42 10.01 -14.52 0.39
C LYS A 42 9.84 -15.89 1.05
N LYS A 43 10.93 -16.49 1.57
CA LYS A 43 10.87 -17.77 2.29
C LYS A 43 10.10 -17.68 3.61
N ILE A 44 10.08 -16.51 4.25
CA ILE A 44 9.29 -16.27 5.47
C ILE A 44 7.80 -16.20 5.10
N PHE A 45 7.45 -15.45 4.05
CA PHE A 45 6.08 -15.38 3.56
C PHE A 45 5.53 -16.75 3.16
N GLY A 46 6.33 -17.61 2.53
CA GLY A 46 5.91 -18.98 2.19
C GLY A 46 5.65 -19.92 3.38
N LYS A 47 5.93 -19.49 4.62
CA LYS A 47 5.54 -20.22 5.84
C LYS A 47 4.16 -19.82 6.35
N LEU A 48 3.54 -18.78 5.79
CA LEU A 48 2.27 -18.24 6.25
C LEU A 48 1.04 -19.00 5.73
N GLY A 49 1.24 -20.09 4.97
CA GLY A 49 0.19 -20.96 4.41
C GLY A 49 0.22 -20.98 2.90
#